data_AF-A0A0M9G2P4-F1
#
_entry.id   AF-A0A0M9G2P4-F1
#
_cell.length_a   1.000
_cell.length_b   1.000
_cell.length_c   1.000
_cell.angle_alpha   90.00
_cell.angle_beta   90.00
_cell.angle_gamma   90.00
#
_symmetry.space_group_name_H-M   'P 1'
#
loop_
_entity.id
_entity.type
_entity.pdbx_description
1 polymer ?
#
loop_
_entity_poly.entity_id
_entity_poly.type
_entity_poly.pdbx_seq_one_letter_code
_entity_poly.pdbx_strand_id
1 'polypeptide(L)'
;MAAPSSLRSRASEEVKRFFHYPCHSVITRSALEGYMGRVTVRGSSADSSLAARIDLGVFRVLAGCPNEEPTQGAAHSAVVVPVQPTWAPLIRLLLPLHTAYKRDLMEVAPGGFPVRRLQQLVDACPAGYTIVPITEAIAADVAKEEWSADLTGNFDDAATFVRVALGFVAIEDSSGFVAAGASTFALCDAGIEVEVDTAEAHQRRGLARVCSAHLILACLERGWQAGWDAHVPHSAVLAERLGYVVGTPYVAYTTDPLAQL
;
A
#
# COMPACT_ATOMS: atom_id res chain seq x y z
N MET A 1 7.20 -14.42 14.95
CA MET A 1 8.07 -14.87 13.83
C MET A 1 7.32 -14.62 12.53
N ALA A 2 7.91 -13.97 11.51
CA ALA A 2 7.40 -14.20 10.15
C ALA A 2 7.58 -15.70 9.91
N ALA A 3 6.49 -16.42 9.68
CA ALA A 3 6.58 -17.85 9.44
C ALA A 3 7.55 -18.09 8.25
N PRO A 4 8.51 -19.04 8.36
CA PRO A 4 9.32 -19.43 7.21
C PRO A 4 8.41 -19.79 6.03
N SER A 5 8.88 -19.55 4.80
CA SER A 5 8.07 -19.63 3.57
C SER A 5 7.30 -20.95 3.40
N SER A 6 7.74 -22.03 4.08
CA SER A 6 7.12 -23.35 4.12
C SER A 6 5.88 -23.50 5.02
N LEU A 7 5.46 -22.47 5.76
CA LEU A 7 4.31 -22.51 6.69
C LEU A 7 3.15 -21.58 6.33
N ARG A 8 3.22 -20.84 5.21
CA ARG A 8 2.15 -19.94 4.79
C ARG A 8 1.12 -20.66 3.92
N SER A 9 -0.15 -20.42 4.20
CA SER A 9 -1.26 -20.87 3.36
C SER A 9 -1.33 -20.00 2.10
N ARG A 10 -0.60 -20.39 1.05
CA ARG A 10 -0.66 -19.71 -0.26
C ARG A 10 -1.96 -20.05 -0.98
N ALA A 11 -2.52 -19.09 -1.72
CA ALA A 11 -3.67 -19.33 -2.57
C ALA A 11 -3.34 -20.36 -3.68
N SER A 12 -4.33 -21.13 -4.11
CA SER A 12 -4.17 -22.07 -5.23
C SER A 12 -3.93 -21.35 -6.55
N GLU A 13 -3.33 -22.04 -7.53
CA GLU A 13 -3.13 -21.48 -8.87
C GLU A 13 -4.45 -21.13 -9.58
N GLU A 14 -5.53 -21.85 -9.28
CA GLU A 14 -6.87 -21.52 -9.76
C GLU A 14 -7.32 -20.14 -9.27
N VAL A 15 -7.10 -19.84 -7.97
CA VAL A 15 -7.48 -18.55 -7.39
C VAL A 15 -6.61 -17.43 -7.92
N LYS A 16 -5.29 -17.65 -8.04
CA LYS A 16 -4.36 -16.65 -8.57
C LYS A 16 -4.72 -16.19 -9.99
N ARG A 17 -5.31 -17.05 -10.82
CA ARG A 17 -5.74 -16.71 -12.19
C ARG A 17 -6.83 -15.64 -12.25
N PHE A 18 -7.65 -15.50 -11.20
CA PHE A 18 -8.63 -14.41 -11.14
C PHE A 18 -7.96 -13.06 -10.97
N PHE A 19 -6.80 -13.04 -10.33
CA PHE A 19 -6.03 -11.85 -10.00
C PHE A 19 -4.94 -11.59 -11.06
N HIS A 20 -5.36 -11.38 -12.31
CA HIS A 20 -4.51 -10.87 -13.39
C HIS A 20 -4.49 -9.34 -13.41
N TYR A 21 -3.51 -8.77 -14.14
CA TYR A 21 -3.36 -7.34 -14.31
C TYR A 21 -4.70 -6.59 -14.51
N PRO A 22 -4.94 -5.47 -13.80
CA PRO A 22 -3.96 -4.63 -13.09
C PRO A 22 -3.59 -5.05 -11.66
N CYS A 23 -4.14 -6.13 -11.09
CA CYS A 23 -3.93 -6.44 -9.66
C CYS A 23 -2.62 -7.20 -9.34
N HIS A 24 -1.51 -6.87 -10.00
CA HIS A 24 -0.19 -7.38 -9.61
C HIS A 24 0.49 -6.53 -8.52
N SER A 25 -0.25 -5.62 -7.87
CA SER A 25 0.25 -4.82 -6.74
C SER A 25 0.76 -5.71 -5.61
N VAL A 26 1.67 -5.17 -4.79
CA VAL A 26 2.22 -5.92 -3.65
C VAL A 26 1.10 -6.28 -2.66
N ILE A 27 0.05 -5.47 -2.57
CA ILE A 27 -1.18 -5.75 -1.80
C ILE A 27 -1.80 -7.10 -2.21
N THR A 28 -2.06 -7.28 -3.50
CA THR A 28 -2.70 -8.52 -4.00
C THR A 28 -1.77 -9.72 -3.81
N ARG A 29 -0.48 -9.54 -4.11
CA ARG A 29 0.53 -10.58 -3.92
C ARG A 29 0.68 -10.99 -2.46
N SER A 30 0.65 -10.03 -1.54
CA SER A 30 0.77 -10.28 -0.10
C SER A 30 -0.28 -11.29 0.38
N ALA A 31 -1.54 -11.10 -0.03
CA ALA A 31 -2.61 -12.02 0.33
C ALA A 31 -2.50 -13.38 -0.36
N LEU A 32 -2.16 -13.42 -1.65
CA LEU A 32 -2.04 -14.67 -2.40
C LEU A 32 -0.82 -15.51 -1.95
N GLU A 33 0.24 -14.87 -1.49
CA GLU A 33 1.46 -15.50 -0.97
C GLU A 33 1.36 -15.82 0.54
N GLY A 34 0.24 -15.43 1.18
CA GLY A 34 -0.07 -15.74 2.57
C GLY A 34 0.73 -14.93 3.61
N TYR A 35 1.18 -13.72 3.24
CA TYR A 35 1.87 -12.80 4.14
C TYR A 35 0.90 -12.01 5.00
N MET A 36 -0.01 -11.27 4.36
CA MET A 36 -0.95 -10.35 5.01
C MET A 36 -2.27 -10.35 4.25
N GLY A 37 -3.35 -9.98 4.93
CA GLY A 37 -4.68 -9.96 4.34
C GLY A 37 -5.35 -11.34 4.26
N ARG A 38 -6.58 -11.35 3.73
CA ARG A 38 -7.44 -12.53 3.69
C ARG A 38 -7.99 -12.76 2.29
N VAL A 39 -7.75 -13.95 1.75
CA VAL A 39 -8.37 -14.41 0.51
C VAL A 39 -9.66 -15.16 0.83
N THR A 40 -10.78 -14.76 0.22
CA THR A 40 -12.07 -15.45 0.30
C THR A 40 -12.51 -15.83 -1.10
N VAL A 41 -13.01 -17.06 -1.28
CA VAL A 41 -13.51 -17.55 -2.57
C VAL A 41 -14.92 -18.12 -2.37
N ARG A 42 -15.80 -17.86 -3.33
CA ARG A 42 -17.19 -18.33 -3.39
C ARG A 42 -17.56 -18.77 -4.80
N GLY A 43 -18.66 -19.50 -4.91
CA GLY A 43 -19.14 -20.05 -6.16
C GLY A 43 -18.52 -21.42 -6.46
N SER A 44 -18.62 -21.84 -7.71
CA SER A 44 -18.11 -23.13 -8.18
C SER A 44 -17.38 -22.97 -9.51
N SER A 45 -16.30 -23.73 -9.69
CA SER A 45 -15.62 -23.81 -10.98
C SER A 45 -16.46 -24.55 -12.02
N ALA A 46 -17.32 -25.48 -11.59
CA ALA A 46 -18.15 -26.29 -12.47
C ALA A 46 -19.19 -25.47 -13.27
N ASP A 47 -19.65 -24.35 -12.72
CA ASP A 47 -20.65 -23.47 -13.34
C ASP A 47 -20.09 -22.08 -13.70
N SER A 48 -18.76 -21.90 -13.62
CA SER A 48 -18.08 -20.62 -13.91
C SER A 48 -18.58 -19.45 -13.05
N SER A 49 -19.03 -19.70 -11.82
CA SER A 49 -19.52 -18.68 -10.88
C SER A 49 -18.49 -18.22 -9.84
N LEU A 50 -17.23 -18.65 -9.97
CA LEU A 50 -16.21 -18.33 -8.98
C LEU A 50 -15.98 -16.82 -8.85
N ALA A 51 -16.06 -16.36 -7.61
CA ALA A 51 -15.75 -15.00 -7.19
C ALA A 51 -14.72 -15.05 -6.07
N ALA A 52 -13.74 -14.15 -6.12
CA ALA A 52 -12.68 -14.05 -5.14
C ALA A 52 -12.60 -12.62 -4.58
N ARG A 53 -12.24 -12.54 -3.31
CA ARG A 53 -12.01 -11.29 -2.59
C ARG A 53 -10.71 -11.34 -1.83
N ILE A 54 -9.98 -10.23 -1.84
CA ILE A 54 -8.88 -9.96 -0.92
C ILE A 54 -9.29 -8.77 -0.05
N ASP A 55 -9.19 -8.94 1.26
CA ASP A 55 -9.23 -7.82 2.22
C ASP A 55 -7.82 -7.66 2.84
N LEU A 56 -7.21 -6.48 2.70
CA LEU A 56 -5.91 -6.12 3.31
C LEU A 56 -5.92 -4.63 3.63
N GLY A 57 -5.84 -4.28 4.92
CA GLY A 57 -5.99 -2.88 5.36
C GLY A 57 -7.30 -2.28 4.85
N VAL A 58 -7.22 -1.08 4.27
CA VAL A 58 -8.36 -0.42 3.61
C VAL A 58 -8.74 -1.03 2.27
N PHE A 59 -7.91 -1.89 1.67
CA PHE A 59 -8.15 -2.43 0.33
C PHE A 59 -9.09 -3.64 0.35
N ARG A 60 -10.06 -3.59 -0.55
CA ARG A 60 -10.88 -4.72 -0.98
C ARG A 60 -10.72 -4.96 -2.46
N VAL A 61 -10.01 -6.02 -2.85
CA VAL A 61 -9.83 -6.40 -4.26
C VAL A 61 -10.85 -7.48 -4.64
N LEU A 62 -11.63 -7.24 -5.69
CA LEU A 62 -12.71 -8.12 -6.16
C LEU A 62 -12.35 -8.73 -7.52
N ALA A 63 -12.40 -10.05 -7.63
CA ALA A 63 -12.00 -10.76 -8.84
C ALA A 63 -12.95 -11.91 -9.20
N GLY A 64 -12.96 -12.32 -10.46
CA GLY A 64 -13.82 -13.39 -10.96
C GLY A 64 -15.21 -12.89 -11.34
N CYS A 65 -16.22 -13.76 -11.22
CA CYS A 65 -17.60 -13.47 -11.58
C CYS A 65 -18.27 -12.59 -10.52
N PRO A 66 -18.83 -11.41 -10.87
CA PRO A 66 -19.49 -10.53 -9.91
C PRO A 66 -20.64 -11.20 -9.17
N ASN A 67 -20.63 -11.10 -7.85
CA ASN A 67 -21.68 -11.56 -6.94
C ASN A 67 -21.74 -10.68 -5.68
N GLU A 68 -22.87 -10.68 -4.98
CA GLU A 68 -23.10 -9.73 -3.88
C GLU A 68 -22.20 -9.97 -2.67
N GLU A 69 -21.97 -11.23 -2.29
CA GLU A 69 -21.31 -11.58 -1.02
C GLU A 69 -19.89 -10.99 -0.86
N PRO A 70 -19.01 -11.03 -1.86
CA PRO A 70 -17.71 -10.34 -1.83
C PRO A 70 -17.80 -8.83 -1.65
N THR A 71 -18.83 -8.19 -2.21
CA THR A 71 -19.02 -6.74 -2.06
C THR A 71 -19.62 -6.36 -0.70
N GLN A 72 -20.30 -7.27 -0.01
CA GLN A 72 -20.94 -7.02 1.29
C GLN A 72 -19.93 -6.81 2.42
N GLY A 73 -20.32 -6.01 3.41
CA GLY A 73 -19.50 -5.73 4.60
C GLY A 73 -18.21 -4.98 4.29
N ALA A 74 -18.19 -4.17 3.23
CA ALA A 74 -17.08 -3.24 2.99
C ALA A 74 -17.15 -2.15 4.07
N ALA A 75 -16.02 -1.86 4.69
CA ALA A 75 -15.94 -0.70 5.58
C ALA A 75 -16.30 0.56 4.80
N HIS A 76 -16.83 1.57 5.48
CA HIS A 76 -17.16 2.84 4.83
C HIS A 76 -15.93 3.50 4.19
N SER A 77 -14.75 3.35 4.81
CA SER A 77 -13.46 3.84 4.35
C SER A 77 -12.74 2.90 3.35
N ALA A 78 -13.38 1.82 2.92
CA ALA A 78 -12.71 0.83 2.06
C ALA A 78 -12.42 1.39 0.66
N VAL A 79 -11.22 1.11 0.16
CA VAL A 79 -10.87 1.27 -1.25
C VAL A 79 -11.22 -0.03 -1.97
N VAL A 80 -12.27 0.00 -2.77
CA VAL A 80 -12.74 -1.18 -3.51
C VAL A 80 -12.16 -1.19 -4.92
N VAL A 81 -11.41 -2.24 -5.24
CA VAL A 81 -10.68 -2.40 -6.49
C VAL A 81 -11.25 -3.59 -7.28
N PRO A 82 -12.02 -3.36 -8.33
CA PRO A 82 -12.43 -4.44 -9.23
C PRO A 82 -11.30 -4.82 -10.18
N VAL A 83 -10.94 -6.11 -10.21
CA VAL A 83 -9.99 -6.65 -11.20
C VAL A 83 -10.62 -6.67 -12.59
N GLN A 84 -11.89 -7.08 -12.69
CA GLN A 84 -12.64 -7.06 -13.94
C GLN A 84 -13.65 -5.90 -13.96
N PRO A 85 -13.78 -5.16 -15.07
CA PRO A 85 -14.77 -4.07 -15.19
C PRO A 85 -16.23 -4.51 -14.98
N THR A 86 -16.52 -5.80 -15.12
CA THR A 86 -17.85 -6.40 -14.90
C THR A 86 -18.37 -6.23 -13.48
N TRP A 87 -17.50 -5.98 -12.49
CA TRP A 87 -17.90 -5.67 -11.11
C TRP A 87 -18.51 -4.27 -10.93
N ALA A 88 -18.23 -3.34 -11.84
CA ALA A 88 -18.60 -1.93 -11.69
C ALA A 88 -20.10 -1.66 -11.48
N PRO A 89 -21.05 -2.31 -12.20
CA PRO A 89 -22.48 -2.14 -11.95
C PRO A 89 -22.88 -2.56 -10.54
N LEU A 90 -22.31 -3.68 -10.05
CA LEU A 90 -22.63 -4.21 -8.73
C LEU A 90 -22.07 -3.35 -7.60
N ILE A 91 -20.84 -2.85 -7.76
CA ILE A 91 -20.24 -1.89 -6.82
C ILE A 91 -21.11 -0.64 -6.71
N ARG A 92 -21.54 -0.05 -7.84
CA ARG A 92 -22.43 1.13 -7.82
C ARG A 92 -23.77 0.87 -7.16
N LEU A 93 -24.31 -0.33 -7.31
CA LEU A 93 -25.59 -0.72 -6.71
C LEU A 93 -25.48 -0.88 -5.18
N LEU A 94 -24.43 -1.57 -4.71
CA LEU A 94 -24.30 -1.97 -3.32
C LEU A 94 -23.50 -0.99 -2.46
N LEU A 95 -22.68 -0.15 -3.08
CA LEU A 95 -21.83 0.85 -2.43
C LEU A 95 -22.08 2.24 -3.04
N PRO A 96 -23.31 2.80 -2.95
CA PRO A 96 -23.69 4.01 -3.68
C PRO A 96 -22.93 5.27 -3.26
N LEU A 97 -22.31 5.27 -2.07
CA LEU A 97 -21.47 6.36 -1.59
C LEU A 97 -20.04 6.30 -2.14
N HIS A 98 -19.61 5.15 -2.68
CA HIS A 98 -18.27 5.02 -3.22
C HIS A 98 -18.25 5.53 -4.66
N THR A 99 -17.37 6.50 -4.92
CA THR A 99 -17.19 7.13 -6.22
C THR A 99 -16.00 6.51 -6.95
N ALA A 100 -16.15 6.31 -8.25
CA ALA A 100 -15.05 5.81 -9.07
C ALA A 100 -13.97 6.89 -9.21
N TYR A 101 -12.71 6.50 -9.08
CA TYR A 101 -11.55 7.34 -9.32
C TYR A 101 -10.41 6.51 -9.92
N LYS A 102 -9.37 7.19 -10.40
CA LYS A 102 -8.19 6.53 -10.98
C LYS A 102 -7.06 6.49 -9.98
N ARG A 103 -6.38 5.36 -9.95
CA ARG A 103 -5.10 5.16 -9.27
C ARG A 103 -4.05 4.78 -10.30
N ASP A 104 -2.80 5.16 -10.05
CA ASP A 104 -1.68 4.84 -10.94
C ASP A 104 -0.76 3.84 -10.25
N LEU A 105 -0.66 2.63 -10.81
CA LEU A 105 0.38 1.69 -10.39
C LEU A 105 1.70 2.19 -10.95
N MET A 106 2.60 2.62 -10.07
CA MET A 106 3.88 3.19 -10.47
C MET A 106 4.88 2.05 -10.76
N GLU A 107 5.67 2.22 -11.81
CA GLU A 107 6.67 1.25 -12.22
C GLU A 107 8.07 1.80 -11.93
N VAL A 108 9.01 0.92 -11.57
CA VAL A 108 10.42 1.32 -11.48
C VAL A 108 10.92 1.58 -12.91
N ALA A 109 11.60 2.71 -13.11
CA ALA A 109 12.17 3.04 -14.42
C ALA A 109 13.07 1.89 -14.94
N PRO A 110 13.18 1.65 -16.27
CA PRO A 110 14.00 0.57 -16.82
C PRO A 110 15.47 0.58 -16.40
N GLY A 111 16.01 1.75 -16.00
CA GLY A 111 17.36 1.91 -15.46
C GLY A 111 17.48 1.65 -13.95
N GLY A 112 16.41 1.23 -13.28
CA GLY A 112 16.31 1.13 -11.84
C GLY A 112 16.18 2.50 -11.15
N PHE A 113 16.25 2.48 -9.82
CA PHE A 113 16.22 3.70 -9.03
C PHE A 113 17.52 4.51 -9.18
N PRO A 114 17.44 5.86 -9.23
CA PRO A 114 18.60 6.73 -9.29
C PRO A 114 19.26 6.85 -7.90
N VAL A 115 19.99 5.81 -7.47
CA VAL A 115 20.55 5.69 -6.10
C VAL A 115 21.29 6.95 -5.63
N ARG A 116 22.15 7.55 -6.48
CA ARG A 116 22.86 8.79 -6.10
C ARG A 116 21.93 9.96 -5.82
N ARG A 117 20.83 10.09 -6.58
CA ARG A 117 19.82 11.14 -6.38
C ARG A 117 19.03 10.88 -5.10
N LEU A 118 18.68 9.62 -4.84
CA LEU A 118 18.02 9.23 -3.58
C LEU A 118 18.90 9.56 -2.37
N GLN A 119 20.21 9.26 -2.45
CA GLN A 119 21.15 9.62 -1.39
C GLN A 119 21.24 11.15 -1.21
N GLN A 120 21.28 11.93 -2.29
CA GLN A 120 21.24 13.39 -2.20
C GLN A 120 19.96 13.92 -1.53
N LEU A 121 18.83 13.24 -1.71
CA LEU A 121 17.57 13.60 -1.02
C LEU A 121 17.67 13.31 0.48
N VAL A 122 18.27 12.18 0.86
CA VAL A 122 18.56 11.82 2.25
C VAL A 122 19.49 12.84 2.90
N ASP A 123 20.59 13.17 2.24
CA ASP A 123 21.59 14.12 2.74
C ASP A 123 21.04 15.56 2.84
N ALA A 124 20.00 15.87 2.05
CA ALA A 124 19.30 17.16 2.05
C ALA A 124 18.04 17.16 2.95
N CYS A 125 18.06 16.39 4.05
CA CYS A 125 16.99 16.45 5.05
C CYS A 125 16.75 17.91 5.50
N PRO A 126 15.49 18.39 5.49
CA PRO A 126 15.18 19.75 5.94
C PRO A 126 15.66 20.02 7.37
N ALA A 127 16.22 21.20 7.60
CA ALA A 127 16.66 21.61 8.93
C ALA A 127 15.49 21.60 9.93
N GLY A 128 15.77 21.19 11.17
CA GLY A 128 14.75 21.03 12.22
C GLY A 128 14.02 19.69 12.18
N TYR A 129 14.46 18.76 11.33
CA TYR A 129 13.94 17.40 11.27
C TYR A 129 15.07 16.38 11.26
N THR A 130 14.83 15.27 11.95
CA THR A 130 15.68 14.09 11.95
C THR A 130 14.91 12.89 11.41
N ILE A 131 15.46 12.19 10.41
CA ILE A 131 14.86 10.95 9.92
C ILE A 131 15.39 9.76 10.71
N VAL A 132 14.48 8.94 11.24
CA VAL A 132 14.83 7.75 12.04
C VAL A 132 14.03 6.53 11.58
N PRO A 133 14.57 5.31 11.73
CA PRO A 133 13.79 4.09 11.48
C PRO A 133 12.66 3.96 12.51
N ILE A 134 11.52 3.43 12.08
CA ILE A 134 10.40 3.11 12.98
C ILE A 134 10.83 1.93 13.88
N THR A 135 11.02 2.23 15.15
CA THR A 135 11.21 1.24 16.23
C THR A 135 9.87 0.88 16.87
N GLU A 136 9.84 -0.08 17.80
CA GLU A 136 8.60 -0.43 18.51
C GLU A 136 8.02 0.77 19.28
N ALA A 137 8.87 1.59 19.88
CA ALA A 137 8.45 2.81 20.58
C ALA A 137 7.85 3.84 19.61
N ILE A 138 8.48 4.04 18.46
CA ILE A 138 7.98 4.97 17.43
C ILE A 138 6.67 4.45 16.81
N ALA A 139 6.54 3.14 16.59
CA ALA A 139 5.30 2.55 16.08
C ALA A 139 4.14 2.80 17.06
N ALA A 140 4.39 2.75 18.37
CA ALA A 140 3.38 3.11 19.37
C ALA A 140 2.99 4.60 19.32
N ASP A 141 3.91 5.50 18.94
CA ASP A 141 3.59 6.92 18.75
C ASP A 141 2.82 7.16 17.44
N VAL A 142 3.24 6.52 16.35
CA VAL A 142 2.58 6.54 15.04
C VAL A 142 1.12 6.08 15.12
N ALA A 143 0.83 5.06 15.94
CA ALA A 143 -0.51 4.53 16.12
C ALA A 143 -1.47 5.43 16.93
N LYS A 144 -0.99 6.52 17.55
CA LYS A 144 -1.83 7.42 18.37
C LYS A 144 -2.63 8.41 17.54
N GLU A 145 -2.15 8.72 16.34
CA GLU A 145 -2.73 9.74 15.46
C GLU A 145 -3.34 9.08 14.22
N GLU A 146 -4.54 9.50 13.85
CA GLU A 146 -5.27 8.93 12.71
C GLU A 146 -4.51 9.09 11.40
N TRP A 147 -3.86 10.25 11.19
CA TRP A 147 -3.13 10.55 9.96
C TRP A 147 -1.91 9.65 9.73
N SER A 148 -1.35 9.03 10.77
CA SER A 148 -0.16 8.19 10.68
C SER A 148 -0.43 6.71 10.95
N ALA A 149 -1.65 6.35 11.33
CA ALA A 149 -1.99 4.99 11.76
C ALA A 149 -1.66 3.94 10.69
N ASP A 150 -1.88 4.25 9.41
CA ASP A 150 -1.66 3.33 8.29
C ASP A 150 -0.18 3.00 8.04
N LEU A 151 0.76 3.82 8.54
CA LEU A 151 2.20 3.54 8.44
C LEU A 151 2.59 2.21 9.12
N THR A 152 1.83 1.76 10.13
CA THR A 152 2.07 0.47 10.80
C THR A 152 0.81 -0.36 11.05
N GLY A 153 -0.38 0.19 10.77
CA GLY A 153 -1.67 -0.33 11.22
C GLY A 153 -2.10 -1.66 10.61
N ASN A 154 -1.47 -2.10 9.52
CA ASN A 154 -1.76 -3.39 8.88
C ASN A 154 -1.07 -4.59 9.54
N PHE A 155 -0.25 -4.38 10.57
CA PHE A 155 0.45 -5.43 11.31
C PHE A 155 -0.22 -5.69 12.66
N ASP A 156 -0.18 -6.94 13.11
CA ASP A 156 -0.80 -7.34 14.38
C ASP A 156 -0.25 -6.57 15.60
N ASP A 157 1.06 -6.28 15.58
CA ASP A 157 1.75 -5.52 16.63
C ASP A 157 3.05 -4.89 16.13
N ALA A 158 3.56 -3.92 16.90
CA ALA A 158 4.80 -3.19 16.60
C ALA A 158 6.03 -4.11 16.52
N ALA A 159 6.12 -5.13 17.39
CA ALA A 159 7.21 -6.10 17.38
C ALA A 159 7.23 -6.95 16.10
N THR A 160 6.07 -7.20 15.51
CA THR A 160 5.91 -7.88 14.24
C THR A 160 6.31 -6.97 13.10
N PHE A 161 5.86 -5.73 13.09
CA PHE A 161 6.30 -4.73 12.12
C PHE A 161 7.83 -4.62 12.07
N VAL A 162 8.49 -4.33 13.19
CA VAL A 162 9.95 -4.12 13.25
C VAL A 162 10.75 -5.35 12.80
N ARG A 163 10.19 -6.55 13.01
CA ARG A 163 10.84 -7.81 12.65
C ARG A 163 10.78 -8.13 11.15
N VAL A 164 9.69 -7.77 10.47
CA VAL A 164 9.37 -8.30 9.13
C VAL A 164 9.26 -7.22 8.07
N ALA A 165 9.10 -5.96 8.47
CA ALA A 165 8.89 -4.80 7.63
C ALA A 165 9.94 -3.72 7.95
N LEU A 166 9.82 -2.57 7.30
CA LEU A 166 10.62 -1.39 7.61
C LEU A 166 9.82 -0.11 7.31
N GLY A 167 10.20 0.96 7.98
CA GLY A 167 9.68 2.30 7.73
C GLY A 167 10.58 3.34 8.39
N PHE A 168 10.44 4.58 7.95
CA PHE A 168 11.18 5.73 8.43
C PHE A 168 10.23 6.89 8.69
N VAL A 169 10.47 7.62 9.77
CA VAL A 169 9.71 8.82 10.13
C VAL A 169 10.62 10.03 10.24
N ALA A 170 10.08 11.19 9.90
CA ALA A 170 10.66 12.48 10.23
C ALA A 170 10.16 12.90 11.62
N ILE A 171 11.08 13.11 12.55
CA ILE A 171 10.82 13.68 13.87
C ILE A 171 11.16 15.16 13.80
N GLU A 172 10.28 16.03 14.29
CA GLU A 172 10.58 17.44 14.44
C GLU A 172 11.45 17.68 15.68
N ASP A 173 12.64 18.26 15.49
CA ASP A 173 13.65 18.38 16.56
C ASP A 173 13.16 19.21 17.75
N SER A 174 12.30 20.21 17.51
CA SER A 174 11.80 21.10 18.57
C SER A 174 10.75 20.48 19.47
N SER A 175 9.96 19.54 18.96
CA SER A 175 8.82 18.95 19.67
C SER A 175 9.02 17.47 20.01
N GLY A 176 9.88 16.77 19.26
CA GLY A 176 10.06 15.33 19.34
C GLY A 176 8.92 14.52 18.71
N PHE A 177 7.95 15.17 18.07
CA PHE A 177 6.81 14.48 17.47
C PHE A 177 7.07 14.06 16.03
N VAL A 178 6.38 12.99 15.62
CA VAL A 178 6.37 12.50 14.25
C VAL A 178 5.66 13.52 13.36
N ALA A 179 6.33 13.96 12.29
CA ALA A 179 5.83 14.95 11.34
C ALA A 179 5.47 14.34 9.98
N ALA A 180 6.13 13.24 9.60
CA ALA A 180 5.87 12.50 8.37
C ALA A 180 6.44 11.08 8.47
N GLY A 181 6.00 10.17 7.60
CA GLY A 181 6.57 8.84 7.49
C GLY A 181 6.48 8.26 6.09
N ALA A 182 7.36 7.32 5.80
CA ALA A 182 7.21 6.38 4.70
C ALA A 182 7.46 4.97 5.24
N SER A 183 6.54 4.05 5.00
CA SER A 183 6.54 2.74 5.64
C SER A 183 6.07 1.63 4.72
N THR A 184 6.08 0.40 5.24
CA THR A 184 5.52 -0.78 4.59
C THR A 184 4.02 -0.85 4.85
N PHE A 185 3.19 -0.66 3.82
CA PHE A 185 1.76 -0.93 3.88
C PHE A 185 1.46 -2.44 3.85
N ALA A 186 2.11 -3.15 2.93
CA ALA A 186 1.97 -4.59 2.70
C ALA A 186 3.32 -5.22 2.35
N LEU A 187 3.48 -6.52 2.58
CA LEU A 187 4.71 -7.28 2.32
C LEU A 187 4.44 -8.53 1.47
N CYS A 188 5.30 -8.80 0.50
CA CYS A 188 5.28 -10.03 -0.31
C CYS A 188 6.71 -10.60 -0.45
N ASP A 189 6.85 -11.71 -1.18
CA ASP A 189 8.14 -12.38 -1.44
C ASP A 189 9.15 -11.43 -2.12
N ALA A 190 8.68 -10.49 -2.94
CA ALA A 190 9.54 -9.59 -3.70
C ALA A 190 9.89 -8.27 -2.98
N GLY A 191 9.14 -7.88 -1.95
CA GLY A 191 9.30 -6.59 -1.30
C GLY A 191 8.01 -6.02 -0.72
N ILE A 192 7.89 -4.71 -0.69
CA ILE A 192 6.85 -3.97 0.05
C ILE A 192 5.95 -3.15 -0.85
N GLU A 193 4.73 -2.87 -0.40
CA GLU A 193 3.93 -1.73 -0.85
C GLU A 193 4.27 -0.54 0.06
N VAL A 194 4.55 0.63 -0.51
CA VAL A 194 4.92 1.83 0.24
C VAL A 194 3.68 2.60 0.69
N GLU A 195 3.62 2.96 1.99
CA GLU A 195 2.70 3.95 2.55
C GLU A 195 3.45 5.25 2.83
N VAL A 196 2.84 6.41 2.59
CA VAL A 196 3.47 7.72 2.85
C VAL A 196 2.47 8.73 3.38
N ASP A 197 2.70 9.17 4.61
CA ASP A 197 1.84 10.13 5.29
C ASP A 197 2.64 11.34 5.80
N THR A 198 1.98 12.49 5.86
CA THR A 198 2.57 13.72 6.41
C THR A 198 1.50 14.51 7.14
N ALA A 199 1.75 14.80 8.42
CA ALA A 199 0.88 15.62 9.24
C ALA A 199 0.63 16.96 8.54
N GLU A 200 -0.62 17.44 8.56
CA GLU A 200 -1.08 18.60 7.78
C GLU A 200 -0.18 19.83 7.97
N ALA A 201 0.19 20.13 9.23
CA ALA A 201 1.06 21.25 9.58
C ALA A 201 2.48 21.18 8.97
N HIS A 202 2.92 19.99 8.55
CA HIS A 202 4.26 19.70 8.04
C HIS A 202 4.29 19.39 6.54
N GLN A 203 3.14 19.46 5.86
CA GLN A 203 3.05 19.22 4.42
C GLN A 203 3.82 20.28 3.62
N ARG A 204 4.20 19.89 2.39
CA ARG A 204 4.97 20.72 1.43
C ARG A 204 6.35 21.19 1.92
N ARG A 205 6.89 20.58 2.98
CA ARG A 205 8.27 20.79 3.48
C ARG A 205 9.30 19.80 2.91
N GLY A 206 8.85 18.86 2.10
CA GLY A 206 9.71 17.83 1.48
C GLY A 206 9.92 16.57 2.32
N LEU A 207 9.28 16.46 3.50
CA LEU A 207 9.46 15.33 4.43
C LEU A 207 9.05 13.98 3.82
N ALA A 208 7.86 13.90 3.21
CA ALA A 208 7.40 12.71 2.49
C ALA A 208 8.46 12.16 1.51
N ARG A 209 9.10 13.06 0.75
CA ARG A 209 10.13 12.70 -0.22
C ARG A 209 11.41 12.17 0.43
N VAL A 210 11.84 12.77 1.54
CA VAL A 210 13.05 12.32 2.23
C VAL A 210 12.81 10.99 2.94
N CYS A 211 11.69 10.82 3.66
CA CYS A 211 11.31 9.53 4.27
C CYS A 211 11.23 8.42 3.22
N SER A 212 10.59 8.71 2.08
CA SER A 212 10.48 7.75 0.97
C SER A 212 11.84 7.37 0.38
N ALA A 213 12.76 8.33 0.25
CA ALA A 213 14.11 8.04 -0.25
C ALA A 213 14.87 7.12 0.70
N HIS A 214 14.78 7.32 2.03
CA HIS A 214 15.33 6.41 3.03
C HIS A 214 14.73 5.00 2.88
N LEU A 215 13.41 4.90 2.78
CA LEU A 215 12.72 3.62 2.64
C LEU A 215 13.17 2.85 1.39
N ILE A 216 13.18 3.52 0.23
CA ILE A 216 13.60 2.91 -1.03
C ILE A 216 15.05 2.41 -0.95
N LEU A 217 15.97 3.22 -0.43
CA LEU A 217 17.38 2.81 -0.27
C LEU A 217 17.49 1.58 0.64
N ALA A 218 16.76 1.56 1.75
CA ALA A 218 16.75 0.42 2.67
C ALA A 218 16.11 -0.84 2.08
N CYS A 219 15.13 -0.70 1.16
CA CYS A 219 14.61 -1.82 0.36
C CYS A 219 15.67 -2.35 -0.60
N LEU A 220 16.38 -1.47 -1.32
CA LEU A 220 17.44 -1.87 -2.25
C LEU A 220 18.57 -2.64 -1.57
N GLU A 221 18.99 -2.21 -0.37
CA GLU A 221 19.98 -2.93 0.44
C GLU A 221 19.55 -4.35 0.80
N ARG A 222 18.23 -4.59 0.94
CA ARG A 222 17.64 -5.91 1.22
C ARG A 222 17.31 -6.72 -0.03
N GLY A 223 17.56 -6.17 -1.22
CA GLY A 223 17.12 -6.75 -2.49
C GLY A 223 15.60 -6.75 -2.67
N TRP A 224 14.88 -5.87 -1.96
CA TRP A 224 13.43 -5.75 -2.01
C TRP A 224 13.01 -4.70 -3.04
N GLN A 225 11.89 -4.99 -3.71
CA GLN A 225 11.14 -4.01 -4.48
C GLN A 225 10.39 -3.07 -3.53
N ALA A 226 10.42 -1.78 -3.81
CA ALA A 226 9.51 -0.81 -3.23
C ALA A 226 8.39 -0.57 -4.25
N GLY A 227 7.25 -1.23 -4.05
CA GLY A 227 6.03 -1.04 -4.83
C GLY A 227 5.35 0.27 -4.44
N TRP A 228 4.77 0.96 -5.41
CA TRP A 228 4.10 2.23 -5.18
C TRP A 228 2.81 2.31 -6.00
N ASP A 229 1.69 2.39 -5.29
CA ASP A 229 0.36 2.56 -5.86
C ASP A 229 -0.15 3.96 -5.54
N ALA A 230 -0.05 4.88 -6.52
CA ALA A 230 -0.40 6.27 -6.32
C ALA A 230 -1.93 6.45 -6.18
N HIS A 231 -2.34 6.81 -4.97
CA HIS A 231 -3.74 7.08 -4.63
C HIS A 231 -4.30 8.32 -5.36
N VAL A 232 -3.46 9.33 -5.57
CA VAL A 232 -3.85 10.67 -6.04
C VAL A 232 -2.72 11.28 -6.88
N PRO A 233 -3.01 12.26 -7.77
CA PRO A 233 -2.01 12.79 -8.72
C PRO A 233 -0.72 13.30 -8.06
N HIS A 234 -0.81 13.90 -6.88
CA HIS A 234 0.39 14.38 -6.18
C HIS A 234 1.26 13.26 -5.60
N SER A 235 0.69 12.08 -5.31
CA SER A 235 1.45 10.86 -4.97
C SER A 235 2.22 10.34 -6.18
N ALA A 236 1.61 10.36 -7.38
CA ALA A 236 2.31 10.00 -8.61
C ALA A 236 3.50 10.94 -8.89
N VAL A 237 3.30 12.26 -8.75
CA VAL A 237 4.38 13.26 -8.90
C VAL A 237 5.50 13.05 -7.86
N LEU A 238 5.16 12.65 -6.64
CA LEU A 238 6.15 12.30 -5.62
C LEU A 238 6.96 11.07 -6.06
N ALA A 239 6.30 10.00 -6.50
CA ALA A 239 6.94 8.80 -7.00
C ALA A 239 7.86 9.08 -8.20
N GLU A 240 7.43 9.86 -9.20
CA GLU A 240 8.28 10.25 -10.33
C GLU A 240 9.58 10.93 -9.87
N ARG A 241 9.52 11.78 -8.84
CA ARG A 241 10.70 12.47 -8.29
C ARG A 241 11.69 11.52 -7.61
N LEU A 242 11.22 10.35 -7.18
CA LEU A 242 11.99 9.28 -6.55
C LEU A 242 12.55 8.27 -7.58
N GLY A 243 12.12 8.34 -8.83
CA GLY A 243 12.62 7.48 -9.92
C GLY A 243 11.65 6.43 -10.41
N TYR A 244 10.38 6.51 -10.03
CA TYR A 244 9.32 5.75 -10.68
C TYR A 244 8.91 6.42 -12.00
N VAL A 245 8.18 5.67 -12.82
CA VAL A 245 7.43 6.17 -13.98
C VAL A 245 5.96 5.79 -13.81
N VAL A 246 5.07 6.59 -14.38
CA VAL A 246 3.63 6.26 -14.39
C VAL A 246 3.43 4.97 -15.19
N GLY A 247 2.89 3.94 -14.54
CA GLY A 247 2.50 2.67 -15.17
C GLY A 247 1.07 2.72 -15.68
N THR A 248 0.34 1.60 -15.59
CA THR A 248 -1.05 1.58 -16.06
C THR A 248 -2.00 2.10 -14.99
N PRO A 249 -2.89 3.05 -15.33
CA PRO A 249 -3.96 3.47 -14.44
C PRO A 249 -5.01 2.36 -14.28
N TYR A 250 -5.61 2.28 -13.11
CA TYR A 250 -6.76 1.40 -12.87
C TYR A 250 -7.86 2.12 -12.08
N VAL A 251 -9.08 1.60 -12.15
CA VAL A 251 -10.25 2.17 -11.48
C VAL A 251 -10.37 1.57 -10.09
N ALA A 252 -10.54 2.44 -9.10
CA ALA A 252 -10.92 2.08 -7.75
C ALA A 252 -12.17 2.89 -7.33
N TYR A 253 -12.78 2.47 -6.22
CA TYR A 253 -13.96 3.10 -5.66
C TYR A 253 -13.69 3.45 -4.19
N THR A 254 -13.95 4.69 -3.80
CA THR A 254 -13.73 5.16 -2.43
C THR A 254 -14.78 6.20 -2.03
N THR A 255 -14.93 6.39 -0.72
CA THR A 255 -15.71 7.48 -0.11
C THR A 255 -14.86 8.71 0.16
N ASP A 256 -13.53 8.61 0.06
CA ASP A 256 -12.60 9.71 0.28
C ASP A 256 -12.78 10.82 -0.78
N PRO A 257 -13.15 12.05 -0.39
CA PRO A 257 -13.28 13.17 -1.31
C PRO A 257 -11.94 13.63 -1.91
N LEU A 258 -10.80 13.38 -1.24
CA LEU A 258 -9.48 13.77 -1.74
C LEU A 258 -9.05 12.95 -2.96
N ALA A 259 -9.58 11.74 -3.10
CA ALA A 259 -9.37 10.89 -4.28
C ALA A 259 -9.94 11.49 -5.58
N GLN A 260 -10.76 12.54 -5.48
CA GLN A 260 -11.41 13.23 -6.59
C GLN A 260 -10.75 14.58 -6.95
N LEU A 261 -9.70 14.98 -6.22
CA LEU A 261 -8.95 16.24 -6.40
C LEU A 261 -7.61 16.02 -7.14
#